data_AF-D9WKF6-F1
#
_entry.id   AF-D9WKF6-F1
#
_cell.length_a   1.000
_cell.length_b   1.000
_cell.length_c   1.000
_cell.angle_alpha   90.00
_cell.angle_beta   90.00
_cell.angle_gamma   90.00
#
_symmetry.space_group_name_H-M   'P 1'
#
loop_
_entity.id
_entity.type
_entity.pdbx_description
1 polymer ?
#
loop_
_entity_poly.entity_id
_entity_poly.type
_entity_poly.pdbx_seq_one_letter_code
_entity_poly.pdbx_strand_id
1 'polypeptide(L)'
;MLMDPYALRPYRGAEDHEAMAAVRRGCAARDGADARSVVEGVPTAAEIAETSAALDDPSRNQVLVTHGGSVVGYVTLRWWEERDGTWLYLHRGHLLPEHRGRGVGTAMLDWAETRVRHLIGEHGTARTAVLGANATATERDATALLLDAGYRRVFSLVELELPDLRQLPGPGRPLPPGFTLGPIGPADYRAAWQTVVDSYANAPFTETWTFEDFLATADPACWRAVR
;
A
#
# COMPACT_ATOMS: atom_id res chain seq x y z
N MET A 1 28.69 1.26 30.20
CA MET A 1 28.42 1.01 28.77
C MET A 1 27.13 1.75 28.45
N LEU A 2 27.21 2.94 27.85
CA LEU A 2 26.03 3.69 27.45
C LEU A 2 25.36 2.93 26.31
N MET A 3 24.09 2.56 26.46
CA MET A 3 23.34 1.99 25.34
C MET A 3 23.12 3.09 24.31
N ASP A 4 23.44 2.82 23.04
CA ASP A 4 23.18 3.78 21.97
C ASP A 4 21.68 4.10 21.89
N PRO A 5 21.27 5.39 21.88
CA PRO A 5 19.87 5.74 21.79
C PRO A 5 19.31 5.42 20.39
N TYR A 6 18.00 5.20 20.32
CA TYR A 6 17.29 5.22 19.04
C TYR A 6 17.25 6.64 18.49
N ALA A 7 17.39 6.79 17.17
CA ALA A 7 17.24 8.07 16.48
C ALA A 7 16.32 7.92 15.27
N LEU A 8 15.50 8.94 15.02
CA LEU A 8 14.71 9.09 13.80
C LEU A 8 15.47 10.03 12.86
N ARG A 9 15.60 9.65 11.60
CA ARG A 9 16.21 10.51 10.57
C ARG A 9 15.43 10.47 9.25
N PRO A 10 15.48 11.55 8.45
CA PRO A 10 14.95 11.54 7.10
C PRO A 10 15.56 10.45 6.22
N TYR A 11 14.77 10.02 5.24
CA TYR A 11 15.23 9.24 4.09
C TYR A 11 16.24 10.04 3.24
N ARG A 12 17.29 9.35 2.77
CA ARG A 12 18.45 9.96 2.09
C ARG A 12 18.65 9.49 0.66
N GLY A 13 17.68 8.78 0.07
CA GLY A 13 17.81 8.29 -1.29
C GLY A 13 18.41 6.88 -1.36
N ALA A 14 19.21 6.65 -2.41
CA ALA A 14 19.71 5.32 -2.77
C ALA A 14 20.48 4.60 -1.66
N GLU A 15 21.16 5.31 -0.77
CA GLU A 15 21.92 4.71 0.33
C GLU A 15 21.04 3.99 1.37
N ASP A 16 19.73 4.28 1.40
CA ASP A 16 18.80 3.71 2.38
C ASP A 16 18.10 2.43 1.89
N HIS A 17 18.05 2.19 0.57
CA HIS A 17 17.20 1.14 -0.01
C HIS A 17 17.56 -0.27 0.43
N GLU A 18 18.86 -0.58 0.48
CA GLU A 18 19.32 -1.88 0.96
C GLU A 18 18.99 -2.12 2.43
N ALA A 19 19.12 -1.07 3.25
CA ALA A 19 18.79 -1.13 4.67
C ALA A 19 17.27 -1.31 4.88
N MET A 20 16.45 -0.59 4.12
CA MET A 20 14.98 -0.72 4.17
C MET A 20 14.52 -2.11 3.71
N ALA A 21 15.09 -2.63 2.62
CA ALA A 21 14.81 -3.99 2.16
C ALA A 21 15.26 -5.04 3.20
N ALA A 22 16.39 -4.82 3.87
CA ALA A 22 16.85 -5.68 4.97
C ALA A 22 15.88 -5.67 6.16
N VAL A 23 15.31 -4.52 6.52
CA VAL A 23 14.26 -4.43 7.55
C VAL A 23 13.04 -5.28 7.15
N ARG A 24 12.57 -5.16 5.91
CA ARG A 24 11.43 -5.96 5.41
C ARG A 24 11.71 -7.46 5.48
N ARG A 25 12.90 -7.90 5.04
CA ARG A 25 13.32 -9.30 5.14
C ARG A 25 13.39 -9.78 6.59
N GLY A 26 13.92 -8.95 7.50
CA GLY A 26 14.01 -9.28 8.93
C GLY A 26 12.65 -9.39 9.63
N CYS A 27 11.65 -8.66 9.15
CA CYS A 27 10.27 -8.76 9.66
C CYS A 27 9.55 -10.03 9.16
N ALA A 28 9.85 -10.48 7.93
CA ALA A 28 9.05 -11.45 7.18
C ALA A 28 8.71 -12.73 7.96
N ALA A 29 9.70 -13.38 8.58
CA ALA A 29 9.47 -14.63 9.29
C ALA A 29 8.63 -14.46 10.57
N ARG A 30 8.88 -13.38 11.32
CA ARG A 30 8.14 -13.08 12.56
C ARG A 30 6.68 -12.72 12.28
N ASP A 31 6.46 -12.00 11.19
CA ASP A 31 5.16 -11.47 10.81
C ASP A 31 4.41 -12.40 9.85
N GLY A 32 4.97 -13.57 9.53
CA GLY A 32 4.33 -14.55 8.66
C GLY A 32 4.02 -14.02 7.26
N ALA A 33 4.90 -13.18 6.71
CA ALA A 33 4.72 -12.60 5.39
C ALA A 33 4.64 -13.71 4.32
N ASP A 34 3.63 -13.65 3.46
CA ASP A 34 3.54 -14.55 2.32
C ASP A 34 4.48 -14.07 1.22
N ALA A 35 5.49 -14.89 0.90
CA ALA A 35 6.46 -14.59 -0.14
C ALA A 35 5.85 -14.53 -1.55
N ARG A 36 4.63 -15.05 -1.74
CA ARG A 36 3.90 -15.00 -3.01
C ARG A 36 2.83 -13.91 -3.03
N SER A 37 2.67 -13.15 -1.96
CA SER A 37 1.73 -12.03 -1.93
C SER A 37 2.14 -10.99 -2.98
N VAL A 38 1.17 -10.55 -3.77
CA VAL A 38 1.36 -9.52 -4.79
C VAL A 38 1.11 -8.11 -4.25
N VAL A 39 0.54 -7.98 -3.04
CA VAL A 39 0.27 -6.69 -2.40
C VAL A 39 1.26 -6.39 -1.27
N GLU A 40 1.53 -7.36 -0.40
CA GLU A 40 2.35 -7.20 0.82
C GLU A 40 3.59 -8.11 0.84
N GLY A 41 4.10 -8.45 -0.35
CA GLY A 41 5.34 -9.21 -0.52
C GLY A 41 6.58 -8.56 0.11
N VAL A 42 7.68 -9.31 0.16
CA VAL A 42 8.96 -8.82 0.70
C VAL A 42 9.76 -8.14 -0.42
N PRO A 43 9.89 -6.80 -0.42
CA PRO A 43 10.50 -6.09 -1.54
C PRO A 43 12.03 -6.22 -1.56
N THR A 44 12.57 -6.13 -2.76
CA THR A 44 13.97 -5.88 -3.06
C THR A 44 14.33 -4.40 -2.88
N ALA A 45 15.62 -4.08 -2.85
CA ALA A 45 16.07 -2.69 -2.80
C ALA A 45 15.64 -1.88 -4.04
N ALA A 46 15.58 -2.52 -5.21
CA ALA A 46 15.13 -1.88 -6.45
C ALA A 46 13.64 -1.50 -6.38
N GLU A 47 12.78 -2.38 -5.85
CA GLU A 47 11.36 -2.09 -5.65
C GLU A 47 11.16 -1.01 -4.57
N ILE A 48 11.97 -1.00 -3.50
CA ILE A 48 12.00 0.13 -2.54
C ILE A 48 12.39 1.44 -3.25
N ALA A 49 13.35 1.40 -4.17
CA ALA A 49 13.77 2.58 -4.92
C ALA A 49 12.64 3.13 -5.79
N GLU A 50 11.98 2.26 -6.56
CA GLU A 50 10.84 2.62 -7.41
C GLU A 50 9.69 3.19 -6.58
N THR A 51 9.30 2.48 -5.52
CA THR A 51 8.20 2.91 -4.65
C THR A 51 8.51 4.21 -3.90
N SER A 52 9.78 4.47 -3.55
CA SER A 52 10.18 5.73 -2.91
C SER A 52 10.27 6.88 -3.91
N ALA A 53 10.72 6.62 -5.15
CA ALA A 53 10.76 7.64 -6.21
C ALA A 53 9.37 8.11 -6.65
N ALA A 54 8.35 7.27 -6.49
CA ALA A 54 6.95 7.60 -6.77
C ALA A 54 6.28 8.47 -5.68
N LEU A 55 6.96 8.73 -4.56
CA LEU A 55 6.41 9.58 -3.49
C LEU A 55 6.71 11.06 -3.76
N ASP A 56 5.74 11.92 -3.44
CA ASP A 56 5.99 13.34 -3.30
C ASP A 56 6.92 13.60 -2.09
N ASP A 57 8.02 14.31 -2.33
CA ASP A 57 9.07 14.63 -1.34
C ASP A 57 9.40 13.47 -0.37
N PRO A 58 10.07 12.41 -0.86
CA PRO A 58 10.36 11.22 -0.07
C PRO A 58 11.14 11.54 1.22
N SER A 59 11.99 12.56 1.19
CA SER A 59 12.80 12.99 2.34
C SER A 59 11.97 13.52 3.50
N ARG A 60 10.80 14.10 3.23
CA ARG A 60 9.86 14.61 4.26
C ARG A 60 8.77 13.62 4.62
N ASN A 61 8.54 12.61 3.79
CA ASN A 61 7.42 11.68 3.91
C ASN A 61 7.85 10.23 4.17
N GLN A 62 9.15 10.03 4.40
CA GLN A 62 9.73 8.79 4.94
C GLN A 62 10.70 9.11 6.08
N VAL A 63 10.65 8.30 7.13
CA VAL A 63 11.60 8.37 8.25
C VAL A 63 12.19 7.00 8.52
N LEU A 64 13.48 6.95 8.83
CA LEU A 64 14.18 5.75 9.23
C LEU A 64 14.53 5.83 10.71
N VAL A 65 14.41 4.69 11.40
CA VAL A 65 14.86 4.50 12.77
C VAL A 65 16.25 3.87 12.73
N THR A 66 17.21 4.48 13.41
CA THR A 66 18.55 3.94 13.57
C THR A 66 18.86 3.59 15.01
N HIS A 67 19.61 2.52 15.22
CA HIS A 67 20.17 2.12 16.50
C HIS A 67 21.55 1.48 16.29
N GLY A 68 22.57 1.89 17.05
CA GLY A 68 23.95 1.42 16.86
C GLY A 68 24.48 1.65 15.43
N GLY A 69 24.12 2.78 14.81
CA GLY A 69 24.49 3.12 13.43
C GLY A 69 23.77 2.34 12.32
N SER A 70 22.92 1.36 12.67
CA SER A 70 22.17 0.55 11.70
C SER A 70 20.71 0.99 11.60
N VAL A 71 20.11 0.89 10.41
CA VAL A 71 18.67 1.08 10.23
C VAL A 71 17.95 -0.15 10.77
N VAL A 72 17.00 0.07 11.68
CA VAL A 72 16.23 -1.00 12.34
C VAL A 72 14.73 -0.92 12.08
N GLY A 73 14.27 0.20 11.50
CA GLY A 73 12.88 0.38 11.10
C GLY A 73 12.72 1.59 10.21
N TYR A 74 11.56 1.73 9.59
CA TYR A 74 11.20 2.91 8.81
C TYR A 74 9.68 3.06 8.69
N VAL A 75 9.21 4.27 8.37
CA VAL A 75 7.82 4.58 8.03
C VAL A 75 7.79 5.27 6.68
N THR A 76 6.76 4.99 5.88
CA THR A 76 6.45 5.68 4.64
C THR A 76 5.02 6.21 4.66
N LEU A 77 4.81 7.41 4.14
CA LEU A 77 3.50 8.04 3.97
C LEU A 77 3.12 8.11 2.50
N ARG A 78 1.84 7.91 2.21
CA ARG A 78 1.19 8.14 0.91
C ARG A 78 -0.16 8.79 1.14
N TRP A 79 -0.72 9.40 0.10
CA TRP A 79 -2.06 9.95 0.17
C TRP A 79 -2.72 10.01 -1.20
N TRP A 80 -4.04 10.05 -1.20
CA TRP A 80 -4.87 10.22 -2.39
C TRP A 80 -6.25 10.74 -1.99
N GLU A 81 -7.00 11.20 -2.99
CA GLU A 81 -8.41 11.57 -2.83
C GLU A 81 -9.29 10.37 -3.22
N GLU A 82 -10.12 9.92 -2.28
CA GLU A 82 -11.17 8.95 -2.52
C GLU A 82 -12.32 9.60 -3.30
N ARG A 83 -13.14 8.79 -3.98
CA ARG A 83 -14.20 9.29 -4.87
C ARG A 83 -15.25 10.19 -4.21
N ASP A 84 -15.46 10.05 -2.91
CA ASP A 84 -16.39 10.89 -2.15
C ASP A 84 -15.79 12.23 -1.71
N GLY A 85 -14.55 12.53 -2.13
CA GLY A 85 -13.80 13.73 -1.78
C GLY A 85 -13.07 13.63 -0.45
N THR A 86 -13.04 12.44 0.19
CA THR A 86 -12.25 12.19 1.38
C THR A 86 -10.77 12.06 1.02
N TRP A 87 -9.92 12.80 1.72
CA TRP A 87 -8.47 12.61 1.60
C TRP A 87 -7.98 11.53 2.55
N LEU A 88 -7.43 10.44 2.00
CA LEU A 88 -6.81 9.39 2.79
C LEU A 88 -5.30 9.62 2.86
N TYR A 89 -4.78 9.73 4.07
CA TYR A 89 -3.35 9.73 4.38
C TYR A 89 -2.99 8.38 4.99
N LEU A 90 -2.32 7.54 4.21
CA LEU A 90 -1.91 6.21 4.62
C LEU A 90 -0.47 6.23 5.13
N HIS A 91 -0.24 5.67 6.32
CA HIS A 91 1.12 5.34 6.77
C HIS A 91 1.35 3.83 6.82
N ARG A 92 2.60 3.43 6.56
CA ARG A 92 3.07 2.05 6.70
C ARG A 92 4.43 2.04 7.38
N GLY A 93 4.53 1.32 8.49
CA GLY A 93 5.74 1.20 9.29
C GLY A 93 6.24 -0.24 9.38
N HIS A 94 7.56 -0.40 9.36
CA HIS A 94 8.22 -1.69 9.58
C HIS A 94 9.33 -1.53 10.61
N LEU A 95 9.36 -2.42 11.61
CA LEU A 95 10.33 -2.40 12.69
C LEU A 95 10.81 -3.82 12.94
N LEU A 96 12.12 -4.01 12.93
CA LEU A 96 12.77 -5.30 13.20
C LEU A 96 12.29 -5.88 14.54
N PRO A 97 11.99 -7.19 14.61
CA PRO A 97 11.40 -7.83 15.78
C PRO A 97 12.14 -7.57 17.10
N GLU A 98 13.47 -7.50 17.08
CA GLU A 98 14.34 -7.35 18.27
C GLU A 98 14.19 -5.97 18.96
N HIS A 99 13.65 -5.00 18.21
CA HIS A 99 13.45 -3.62 18.65
C HIS A 99 12.00 -3.32 19.05
N ARG A 100 11.09 -4.29 18.93
CA ARG A 100 9.67 -4.17 19.33
C ARG A 100 9.49 -4.25 20.84
N GLY A 101 8.35 -3.76 21.33
CA GLY A 101 8.03 -3.75 22.76
C GLY A 101 8.86 -2.77 23.60
N ARG A 102 9.60 -1.86 22.95
CA ARG A 102 10.49 -0.87 23.59
C ARG A 102 10.04 0.58 23.39
N GLY A 103 8.80 0.80 22.95
CA GLY A 103 8.27 2.12 22.61
C GLY A 103 8.71 2.70 21.25
N VAL A 104 9.58 2.00 20.51
CA VAL A 104 10.08 2.47 19.20
C VAL A 104 8.95 2.56 18.17
N GLY A 105 8.07 1.55 18.12
CA GLY A 105 6.90 1.56 17.23
C GLY A 105 5.94 2.71 17.54
N THR A 106 5.75 3.03 18.82
CA THR A 106 4.96 4.20 19.25
C THR A 106 5.59 5.49 18.75
N ALA A 107 6.91 5.67 18.91
CA ALA A 107 7.60 6.86 18.40
C ALA A 107 7.53 6.99 16.87
N MET A 108 7.58 5.87 16.14
CA MET A 108 7.37 5.83 14.68
C MET A 108 5.96 6.26 14.29
N LEU A 109 4.94 5.75 15.01
CA LEU A 109 3.55 6.14 14.82
C LEU A 109 3.35 7.63 15.09
N ASP A 110 3.83 8.13 16.24
CA ASP A 110 3.72 9.55 16.62
C ASP A 110 4.32 10.49 15.56
N TRP A 111 5.47 10.10 14.98
CA TRP A 111 6.06 10.81 13.86
C TRP A 111 5.13 10.84 12.64
N ALA A 112 4.57 9.69 12.26
CA ALA A 112 3.67 9.56 11.12
C ALA A 112 2.43 10.44 11.28
N GLU A 113 1.77 10.37 12.43
CA GLU A 113 0.57 11.16 12.70
C GLU A 113 0.87 12.66 12.71
N THR A 114 2.01 13.06 13.28
CA THR A 114 2.45 14.46 13.31
C THR A 114 2.71 14.99 11.91
N ARG A 115 3.33 14.18 11.05
CA ARG A 115 3.58 14.57 9.66
C ARG A 115 2.28 14.63 8.86
N VAL A 116 1.35 13.68 9.05
CA VAL A 116 0.04 13.73 8.41
C VAL A 116 -0.75 14.98 8.82
N ARG A 117 -0.75 15.36 10.10
CA ARG A 117 -1.38 16.62 10.55
C ARG A 117 -0.81 17.85 9.85
N HIS A 118 0.49 17.88 9.59
CA HIS A 118 1.11 18.94 8.78
C HIS A 118 0.66 18.89 7.32
N LEU A 119 0.66 17.71 6.68
CA LEU A 119 0.21 17.54 5.30
C LEU A 119 -1.24 17.98 5.10
N ILE A 120 -2.13 17.66 6.06
CA ILE A 120 -3.52 18.13 6.07
C ILE A 120 -3.59 19.66 6.04
N GLY A 121 -2.75 20.34 6.83
CA GLY A 121 -2.65 21.80 6.83
C GLY A 121 -2.08 22.36 5.52
N GLU A 122 -1.04 21.73 4.97
CA GLU A 122 -0.40 22.12 3.71
C GLU A 122 -1.36 21.96 2.50
N HIS A 123 -2.11 20.86 2.45
CA HIS A 123 -3.05 20.58 1.36
C HIS A 123 -4.37 21.32 1.51
N GLY A 124 -4.71 21.78 2.71
CA GLY A 124 -5.98 22.45 2.97
C GLY A 124 -7.19 21.54 2.75
N THR A 125 -7.12 20.28 3.19
CA THR A 125 -8.14 19.22 3.01
C THR A 125 -9.42 19.44 3.84
N ALA A 126 -9.96 20.66 3.77
CA ALA A 126 -10.89 21.29 4.71
C ALA A 126 -12.32 20.69 4.77
N ARG A 127 -12.59 19.53 4.16
CA ARG A 127 -13.88 18.84 4.28
C ARG A 127 -13.77 17.58 5.11
N THR A 128 -13.05 16.57 4.62
CA THR A 128 -12.92 15.27 5.28
C THR A 128 -11.55 14.67 4.98
N ALA A 129 -10.80 14.33 6.02
CA ALA A 129 -9.55 13.60 5.90
C ALA A 129 -9.56 12.41 6.87
N VAL A 130 -8.96 11.31 6.43
CA VAL A 130 -8.79 10.10 7.24
C VAL A 130 -7.31 9.74 7.34
N LEU A 131 -6.91 9.32 8.53
CA LEU A 131 -5.59 8.76 8.78
C LEU A 131 -5.72 7.23 8.77
N GLY A 132 -5.09 6.59 7.80
CA GLY A 132 -5.14 5.15 7.60
C GLY A 132 -3.79 4.48 7.87
N ALA A 133 -3.84 3.20 8.18
CA ALA A 133 -2.69 2.32 8.25
C ALA A 133 -3.09 0.90 7.85
N ASN A 134 -2.14 0.16 7.28
CA ASN A 134 -2.34 -1.25 6.95
C ASN A 134 -1.50 -2.14 7.88
N ALA A 135 -2.10 -3.26 8.26
CA ALA A 135 -1.41 -4.39 8.85
C ALA A 135 -2.03 -5.68 8.30
N THR A 136 -1.20 -6.66 7.96
CA THR A 136 -1.69 -7.98 7.55
C THR A 136 -2.27 -8.72 8.76
N ALA A 137 -3.11 -9.73 8.52
CA ALA A 137 -3.70 -10.53 9.60
C ALA A 137 -2.66 -11.26 10.48
N THR A 138 -1.42 -11.41 9.99
CA THR A 138 -0.31 -12.06 10.68
C THR A 138 0.61 -11.07 11.41
N GLU A 139 0.56 -9.77 11.09
CA GLU A 139 1.29 -8.69 11.77
C GLU A 139 0.62 -8.29 13.10
N ARG A 140 0.69 -9.20 14.09
CA ARG A 140 0.00 -9.04 15.40
C ARG A 140 0.47 -7.82 16.19
N ASP A 141 1.79 -7.58 16.23
CA ASP A 141 2.37 -6.47 16.99
C ASP A 141 1.95 -5.10 16.42
N ALA A 142 1.93 -4.98 15.09
CA ALA A 142 1.49 -3.76 14.41
C ALA A 142 -0.02 -3.54 14.58
N THR A 143 -0.81 -4.62 14.46
CA THR A 143 -2.27 -4.58 14.70
C THR A 143 -2.58 -4.11 16.12
N ALA A 144 -1.89 -4.68 17.13
CA ALA A 144 -2.07 -4.27 18.53
C ALA A 144 -1.72 -2.79 18.74
N LEU A 145 -0.56 -2.34 18.22
CA LEU A 145 -0.15 -0.94 18.30
C LEU A 145 -1.19 0.02 17.71
N LEU A 146 -1.74 -0.30 16.54
CA LEU A 146 -2.75 0.53 15.88
C LEU A 146 -4.04 0.58 16.70
N LEU A 147 -4.52 -0.58 17.18
CA LEU A 147 -5.75 -0.63 17.99
C LEU A 147 -5.59 0.12 19.32
N ASP A 148 -4.45 -0.04 19.99
CA ASP A 148 -4.13 0.65 21.24
C ASP A 148 -4.03 2.18 21.04
N ALA A 149 -3.59 2.62 19.86
CA ALA A 149 -3.57 4.03 19.45
C ALA A 149 -4.95 4.57 19.03
N GLY A 150 -6.01 3.75 19.06
CA GLY A 150 -7.38 4.16 18.75
C GLY A 150 -7.79 4.01 17.28
N TYR A 151 -6.97 3.36 16.45
CA TYR A 151 -7.39 2.97 15.11
C TYR A 151 -8.45 1.86 15.23
N ARG A 152 -9.30 1.77 14.21
CA ARG A 152 -10.29 0.69 14.07
C ARG A 152 -10.16 0.05 12.71
N ARG A 153 -10.41 -1.26 12.64
CA ARG A 153 -10.49 -1.96 11.35
C ARG A 153 -11.70 -1.44 10.57
N VAL A 154 -11.45 -0.88 9.39
CA VAL A 154 -12.49 -0.30 8.52
C VAL A 154 -12.87 -1.20 7.34
N PHE A 155 -11.92 -1.95 6.77
CA PHE A 155 -12.17 -2.99 5.78
C PHE A 155 -11.06 -4.05 5.83
N SER A 156 -11.13 -5.04 4.95
CA SER A 156 -10.07 -6.04 4.76
C SER A 156 -9.91 -6.32 3.28
N LEU A 157 -8.66 -6.41 2.82
CA LEU A 157 -8.31 -6.90 1.50
C LEU A 157 -7.99 -8.39 1.62
N VAL A 158 -8.47 -9.18 0.65
CA VAL A 158 -8.22 -10.62 0.59
C VAL A 158 -7.53 -10.93 -0.74
N GLU A 159 -6.34 -11.50 -0.66
CA GLU A 159 -5.67 -12.09 -1.81
C GLU A 159 -6.17 -13.52 -2.02
N LEU A 160 -6.49 -13.85 -3.28
CA LEU A 160 -6.90 -15.19 -3.69
C LEU A 160 -5.85 -15.75 -4.63
N GLU A 161 -5.47 -17.00 -4.42
CA GLU A 161 -4.50 -17.69 -5.25
C GLU A 161 -5.09 -19.01 -5.77
N LEU A 162 -4.89 -19.26 -7.07
CA LEU A 162 -5.07 -20.56 -7.69
C LEU A 162 -3.68 -21.08 -8.14
N PRO A 163 -3.00 -21.91 -7.34
CA PRO A 163 -1.59 -22.26 -7.58
C PRO A 163 -1.38 -23.19 -8.78
N ASP A 164 -2.42 -23.88 -9.24
CA ASP A 164 -2.37 -24.78 -10.39
C ASP A 164 -3.53 -24.51 -11.36
N LEU A 165 -3.24 -23.77 -12.42
CA LEU A 165 -4.21 -23.43 -13.46
C LEU A 165 -4.75 -24.66 -14.23
N ARG A 166 -4.08 -25.83 -14.14
CA ARG A 166 -4.60 -27.08 -14.75
C ARG A 166 -5.83 -27.60 -14.02
N GLN A 167 -6.12 -27.09 -12.82
CA GLN A 167 -7.33 -27.41 -12.06
C GLN A 167 -8.53 -26.55 -12.48
N LEU A 168 -8.34 -25.56 -13.36
CA LEU A 168 -9.47 -24.84 -13.92
C LEU A 168 -10.40 -25.83 -14.61
N PRO A 169 -11.73 -25.71 -14.42
CA PRO A 169 -12.66 -26.51 -15.18
C PRO A 169 -12.40 -26.29 -16.68
N GLY A 170 -12.77 -27.29 -17.50
CA GLY A 170 -12.75 -27.16 -18.96
C GLY A 170 -13.55 -25.94 -19.45
N PRO A 171 -13.64 -25.71 -20.78
CA PRO A 171 -14.23 -24.48 -21.33
C PRO A 171 -15.54 -24.10 -20.62
N GLY A 172 -15.58 -22.87 -20.13
CA GLY A 172 -16.64 -22.38 -19.25
C GLY A 172 -18.04 -22.51 -19.88
N ARG A 173 -19.07 -22.31 -19.05
CA ARG A 173 -20.47 -22.31 -19.51
C ARG A 173 -20.61 -21.38 -20.73
N PRO A 174 -21.31 -21.79 -21.80
CA PRO A 174 -21.54 -20.92 -22.94
C PRO A 174 -22.20 -19.62 -22.49
N LEU A 175 -21.82 -18.52 -23.14
CA LEU A 175 -22.45 -17.23 -22.89
C LEU A 175 -23.97 -17.33 -23.18
N PRO A 176 -24.81 -16.56 -22.45
CA PRO A 176 -26.23 -16.51 -22.76
C PRO A 176 -26.46 -16.03 -24.21
N PRO A 177 -27.56 -16.43 -24.87
CA PRO A 177 -27.89 -15.96 -26.22
C PRO A 177 -27.90 -14.43 -26.30
N GLY A 178 -27.35 -13.88 -27.39
CA GLY A 178 -27.21 -12.44 -27.59
C GLY A 178 -25.92 -11.82 -27.06
N PHE A 179 -25.07 -12.60 -26.38
CA PHE A 179 -23.76 -12.14 -25.90
C PHE A 179 -22.60 -12.81 -26.64
N THR A 180 -21.56 -12.03 -26.89
CA THR A 180 -20.30 -12.45 -27.51
C THR A 180 -19.11 -11.91 -26.72
N LEU A 181 -18.06 -12.73 -26.52
CA LEU A 181 -16.84 -12.30 -25.82
C LEU A 181 -15.70 -12.13 -26.82
N GLY A 182 -15.19 -10.90 -26.93
CA GLY A 182 -14.13 -10.55 -27.88
C GLY A 182 -13.07 -9.63 -27.30
N PRO A 183 -11.94 -9.45 -28.00
CA PRO A 183 -11.00 -8.39 -27.66
C PRO A 183 -11.65 -7.02 -27.86
N ILE A 184 -11.18 -6.03 -27.09
CA ILE A 184 -11.55 -4.63 -27.27
C ILE A 184 -10.35 -3.82 -27.73
N GLY A 185 -10.61 -2.70 -28.43
CA GLY A 185 -9.56 -1.80 -28.90
C GLY A 185 -9.75 -0.37 -28.38
N PRO A 186 -8.90 0.58 -28.83
CA PRO A 186 -8.96 1.98 -28.40
C PRO A 186 -10.34 2.63 -28.53
N ALA A 187 -11.15 2.23 -29.52
CA ALA A 187 -12.51 2.72 -29.70
C ALA A 187 -13.48 2.31 -28.56
N ASP A 188 -13.21 1.20 -27.88
CA ASP A 188 -14.03 0.66 -26.79
C ASP A 188 -13.56 1.12 -25.40
N TYR A 189 -12.32 1.61 -25.28
CA TYR A 189 -11.66 1.90 -24.00
C TYR A 189 -12.44 2.84 -23.10
N ARG A 190 -13.09 3.86 -23.67
CA ARG A 190 -13.93 4.77 -22.87
C ARG A 190 -15.11 4.04 -22.22
N ALA A 191 -15.76 3.13 -22.94
CA ALA A 191 -16.86 2.34 -22.41
C ALA A 191 -16.38 1.32 -21.37
N ALA A 192 -15.21 0.70 -21.60
CA ALA A 192 -14.59 -0.22 -20.66
C ALA A 192 -14.24 0.48 -19.33
N TRP A 193 -13.56 1.63 -19.40
CA TRP A 193 -13.26 2.47 -18.24
C TRP A 193 -14.53 2.88 -17.49
N GLN A 194 -15.54 3.39 -18.19
CA GLN A 194 -16.80 3.80 -17.57
C GLN A 194 -17.48 2.63 -16.84
N THR A 195 -17.49 1.44 -17.46
CA THR A 195 -18.07 0.23 -16.84
C THR A 195 -17.36 -0.13 -15.54
N VAL A 196 -16.02 -0.07 -15.51
CA VAL A 196 -15.24 -0.30 -14.29
C VAL A 196 -15.57 0.77 -13.25
N VAL A 197 -15.55 2.06 -13.62
CA VAL A 197 -15.85 3.15 -12.69
C VAL A 197 -17.26 2.99 -12.09
N ASP A 198 -18.27 2.74 -12.92
CA ASP A 198 -19.67 2.60 -12.51
C ASP A 198 -19.89 1.38 -11.60
N SER A 199 -19.19 0.28 -11.86
CA SER A 199 -19.29 -0.95 -11.04
C SER A 199 -18.87 -0.71 -9.58
N TYR A 200 -18.01 0.29 -9.35
CA TYR A 200 -17.52 0.68 -8.02
C TYR A 200 -18.08 2.04 -7.56
N ALA A 201 -19.12 2.58 -8.21
CA ALA A 201 -19.63 3.94 -7.92
C ALA A 201 -20.06 4.14 -6.46
N ASN A 202 -20.49 3.06 -5.78
CA ASN A 202 -20.92 3.10 -4.38
C ASN A 202 -19.97 2.33 -3.44
N ALA A 203 -18.78 1.95 -3.91
CA ALA A 203 -17.81 1.24 -3.09
C ALA A 203 -17.06 2.25 -2.19
N PRO A 204 -16.94 2.00 -0.88
CA PRO A 204 -16.11 2.82 0.00
C PRO A 204 -14.62 2.52 -0.24
N PHE A 205 -13.73 3.44 0.18
CA PHE A 205 -12.28 3.27 0.11
C PHE A 205 -11.73 3.03 -1.30
N THR A 206 -12.39 3.60 -2.31
CA THR A 206 -11.93 3.55 -3.70
C THR A 206 -11.37 4.90 -4.11
N GLU A 207 -10.16 4.88 -4.65
CA GLU A 207 -9.55 6.03 -5.30
C GLU A 207 -10.32 6.45 -6.56
N THR A 208 -10.17 7.70 -6.95
CA THR A 208 -10.64 8.22 -8.23
C THR A 208 -9.75 7.67 -9.36
N TRP A 209 -10.35 6.98 -10.33
CA TRP A 209 -9.62 6.48 -11.50
C TRP A 209 -9.98 7.31 -12.73
N THR A 210 -9.02 8.11 -13.21
CA THR A 210 -9.23 8.94 -14.40
C THR A 210 -9.19 8.08 -15.67
N PHE A 211 -9.69 8.64 -16.77
CA PHE A 211 -9.59 7.94 -18.06
C PHE A 211 -8.14 7.93 -18.56
N GLU A 212 -7.37 8.96 -18.23
CA GLU A 212 -5.95 9.10 -18.55
C GLU A 212 -5.12 8.01 -17.88
N ASP A 213 -5.35 7.72 -16.59
CA ASP A 213 -4.65 6.65 -15.86
C ASP A 213 -4.98 5.26 -16.44
N PHE A 214 -6.24 5.06 -16.80
CA PHE A 214 -6.68 3.85 -17.50
C PHE A 214 -5.93 3.70 -18.83
N LEU A 215 -5.86 4.76 -19.64
CA LEU A 215 -5.18 4.71 -20.94
C LEU A 215 -3.68 4.44 -20.82
N ALA A 216 -3.03 4.96 -19.78
CA ALA A 216 -1.60 4.75 -19.54
C ALA A 216 -1.22 3.27 -19.34
N THR A 217 -2.19 2.43 -18.95
CA THR A 217 -1.99 1.01 -18.66
C THR A 217 -2.81 0.06 -19.55
N ALA A 218 -3.62 0.60 -20.48
CA ALA A 218 -4.53 -0.18 -21.30
C ALA A 218 -3.83 -0.97 -22.42
N ASP A 219 -3.59 -2.26 -22.18
CA ASP A 219 -3.08 -3.21 -23.18
C ASP A 219 -4.23 -4.03 -23.81
N PRO A 220 -4.45 -3.98 -25.15
CA PRO A 220 -5.48 -4.79 -25.81
C PRO A 220 -5.40 -6.30 -25.51
N ALA A 221 -4.22 -6.83 -25.18
CA ALA A 221 -4.03 -8.23 -24.82
C ALA A 221 -4.63 -8.57 -23.43
N CYS A 222 -4.76 -7.57 -22.56
CA CYS A 222 -5.28 -7.72 -21.20
C CYS A 222 -6.81 -7.52 -21.10
N TRP A 223 -7.45 -7.00 -22.15
CA TRP A 223 -8.87 -6.63 -22.11
C TRP A 223 -9.73 -7.42 -23.09
N ARG A 224 -10.81 -7.98 -22.56
CA ARG A 224 -11.91 -8.57 -23.33
C ARG A 224 -13.23 -8.08 -22.77
N ALA A 225 -14.19 -7.82 -23.64
CA ALA A 225 -15.53 -7.39 -23.22
C ALA A 225 -16.60 -8.30 -23.82
N VAL A 226 -17.70 -8.38 -23.09
CA VAL A 226 -18.93 -9.00 -23.54
C VAL A 226 -19.75 -7.94 -24.27
N ARG A 227 -20.12 -8.20 -25.53
CA ARG A 227 -21.04 -7.40 -26.33
C ARG A 227 -22.34 -8.14 -26.54
#